data_AF-A0AAJ2H3H4-F1
#
_entry.id   AF-A0AAJ2H3H4-F1
#
_cell.length_a   1.000
_cell.length_b   1.000
_cell.length_c   1.000
_cell.angle_alpha   90.00
_cell.angle_beta   90.00
_cell.angle_gamma   90.00
#
_symmetry.space_group_name_H-M   'P 1'
#
loop_
_entity.id
_entity.type
_entity.pdbx_description
1 polymer ?
#
loop_
_entity_poly.entity_id
_entity_poly.type
_entity_poly.pdbx_seq_one_letter_code
_entity_poly.pdbx_strand_id
1 'polypeptide(L)'
;KAYENGEKLIDDLAESFSEQIKENIEKKIEDYETEKQSLNSFKDSLRDLATNLEKPLVFIIDELDRCRPDFSIRLIERIKHFFDIPNIIFVLVMDKTQLTNVICHKYGYDNKVGEEYLDKFIDFTIALKTNESNKKEKYEKIIIDMLKNLGVD
;
A
#
# COMPACT_ATOMS: atom_id res chain seq x y z
N LYS A 1 -58.17 6.98 -15.12
CA LYS A 1 -57.63 8.36 -15.19
C LYS A 1 -56.75 8.75 -14.01
N ALA A 2 -57.18 8.72 -12.74
CA ALA A 2 -56.29 9.03 -11.61
C ALA A 2 -55.26 7.92 -11.30
N TYR A 3 -55.68 6.65 -11.41
CA TYR A 3 -54.82 5.47 -11.18
C TYR A 3 -53.76 5.27 -12.28
N GLU A 4 -54.13 5.42 -13.56
CA GLU A 4 -53.17 5.31 -14.69
C GLU A 4 -52.08 6.40 -14.68
N ASN A 5 -52.38 7.59 -14.13
CA ASN A 5 -51.38 8.64 -13.97
C ASN A 5 -50.43 8.34 -12.80
N GLY A 6 -50.92 7.70 -11.74
CA GLY A 6 -50.09 7.28 -10.61
C GLY A 6 -49.10 6.17 -10.99
N GLU A 7 -49.52 5.21 -11.81
CA GLU A 7 -48.68 4.10 -12.27
C GLU A 7 -47.54 4.59 -13.18
N LYS A 8 -47.85 5.46 -14.16
CA LYS A 8 -46.82 6.10 -15.01
C LYS A 8 -45.82 6.94 -14.23
N LEU A 9 -46.28 7.67 -13.22
CA LEU A 9 -45.39 8.45 -12.35
C LEU A 9 -44.44 7.57 -11.54
N ILE A 10 -44.84 6.35 -11.17
CA ILE A 10 -44.00 5.40 -10.44
C ILE A 10 -42.97 4.77 -11.40
N ASP A 11 -43.38 4.44 -12.62
CA ASP A 11 -42.48 3.90 -13.66
C ASP A 11 -41.42 4.94 -14.09
N ASP A 12 -41.83 6.19 -14.36
CA ASP A 12 -40.93 7.29 -14.72
C ASP A 12 -39.90 7.56 -13.59
N LEU A 13 -40.33 7.45 -12.32
CA LEU A 13 -39.46 7.62 -11.17
C LEU A 13 -38.45 6.47 -11.02
N ALA A 14 -38.89 5.24 -11.29
CA ALA A 14 -38.02 4.05 -11.24
C ALA A 14 -36.99 4.06 -12.37
N GLU A 15 -37.37 4.54 -13.56
CA GLU A 15 -36.48 4.69 -14.70
C GLU A 15 -35.42 5.77 -14.44
N SER A 16 -35.83 6.95 -13.96
CA SER A 16 -34.90 8.04 -13.60
C SER A 16 -33.92 7.64 -12.49
N PHE A 17 -34.36 6.86 -11.49
CA PHE A 17 -33.48 6.35 -10.44
C PHE A 17 -32.48 5.32 -10.98
N SER A 18 -32.92 4.48 -11.92
CA SER A 18 -32.05 3.48 -12.57
C SER A 18 -30.98 4.15 -13.45
N GLU A 19 -31.35 5.21 -14.17
CA GLU A 19 -30.42 6.03 -14.95
C GLU A 19 -29.35 6.68 -14.06
N GLN A 20 -29.75 7.30 -12.94
CA GLN A 20 -28.81 7.89 -11.99
C GLN A 20 -27.85 6.85 -11.38
N ILE A 21 -28.32 5.63 -11.09
CA ILE A 21 -27.44 4.54 -10.61
C ILE A 21 -26.45 4.15 -11.69
N LYS A 22 -26.91 4.01 -12.94
CA LYS A 22 -26.08 3.65 -14.08
C LYS A 22 -24.99 4.70 -14.33
N GLU A 23 -25.35 5.98 -14.36
CA GLU A 23 -24.41 7.10 -14.51
C GLU A 23 -23.37 7.12 -13.38
N ASN A 24 -23.78 6.89 -12.13
CA ASN A 24 -22.85 6.84 -10.99
C ASN A 24 -21.90 5.64 -11.05
N ILE A 25 -22.35 4.51 -11.58
CA ILE A 25 -21.51 3.31 -11.79
C ILE A 25 -20.54 3.56 -12.94
N GLU A 26 -21.01 4.07 -14.08
CA GLU A 26 -20.19 4.42 -15.24
C GLU A 26 -19.11 5.43 -14.85
N LYS A 27 -19.47 6.48 -14.12
CA LYS A 27 -18.53 7.47 -13.61
C LYS A 27 -17.50 6.86 -12.65
N LYS A 28 -17.92 5.98 -11.73
CA LYS A 28 -16.97 5.27 -10.85
C LYS A 28 -16.03 4.34 -11.61
N ILE A 29 -16.49 3.73 -12.71
CA ILE A 29 -15.66 2.90 -13.59
C ILE A 29 -14.63 3.78 -14.31
N GLU A 30 -15.05 4.91 -14.87
CA GLU A 30 -14.18 5.85 -15.57
C GLU A 30 -13.12 6.48 -14.63
N ASP A 31 -13.53 6.88 -13.42
CA ASP A 31 -12.63 7.37 -12.37
C ASP A 31 -11.58 6.30 -12.01
N TYR A 32 -12.01 5.04 -11.88
CA TYR A 32 -11.12 3.90 -11.59
C TYR A 32 -10.15 3.62 -12.75
N GLU A 33 -10.62 3.67 -14.00
CA GLU A 33 -9.75 3.50 -15.17
C GLU A 33 -8.70 4.61 -15.25
N THR A 34 -9.09 5.85 -14.96
CA THR A 34 -8.20 7.01 -14.92
C THR A 34 -7.15 6.87 -13.81
N GLU A 35 -7.56 6.48 -12.60
CA GLU A 35 -6.64 6.25 -11.48
C GLU A 35 -5.65 5.13 -11.83
N LYS A 36 -6.12 4.04 -12.44
CA LYS A 36 -5.28 2.94 -12.89
C LYS A 36 -4.29 3.37 -13.97
N GLN A 37 -4.71 4.18 -14.94
CA GLN A 37 -3.81 4.72 -15.96
C GLN A 37 -2.74 5.62 -15.35
N SER A 38 -3.12 6.50 -14.42
CA SER A 38 -2.19 7.36 -13.68
C SER A 38 -1.16 6.56 -12.87
N LEU A 39 -1.61 5.48 -12.21
CA LEU A 39 -0.72 4.58 -11.47
C LEU A 39 0.25 3.86 -12.40
N ASN A 40 -0.22 3.39 -13.55
CA ASN A 40 0.64 2.74 -14.56
C ASN A 40 1.64 3.72 -15.15
N SER A 41 1.23 4.93 -15.53
CA SER A 41 2.16 5.93 -16.07
C SER A 41 3.21 6.36 -15.05
N PHE A 42 2.83 6.46 -13.76
CA PHE A 42 3.77 6.71 -12.68
C PHE A 42 4.74 5.53 -12.47
N LYS A 43 4.26 4.28 -12.54
CA LYS A 43 5.12 3.09 -12.51
C LYS A 43 6.13 3.08 -13.64
N ASP A 44 5.69 3.37 -14.87
CA ASP A 44 6.56 3.42 -16.04
C ASP A 44 7.62 4.51 -15.88
N SER A 45 7.22 5.70 -15.42
CA SER A 45 8.14 6.79 -15.13
C SER A 45 9.16 6.42 -14.04
N LEU A 46 8.72 5.76 -12.97
CA LEU A 46 9.61 5.26 -11.92
C LEU A 46 10.56 4.18 -12.44
N ARG A 47 10.09 3.28 -13.30
CA ARG A 47 10.90 2.23 -13.92
C ARG A 47 11.98 2.81 -14.80
N ASP A 48 11.63 3.79 -15.62
CA ASP A 48 12.58 4.50 -16.49
C ASP A 48 13.63 5.23 -15.65
N LEU A 49 13.20 5.93 -14.60
CA LEU A 49 14.12 6.59 -13.68
C LEU A 49 15.07 5.58 -13.01
N ALA A 50 14.54 4.50 -12.45
CA ALA A 50 15.34 3.48 -11.78
C ALA A 50 16.32 2.78 -12.74
N THR A 51 15.93 2.52 -13.99
CA THR A 51 16.79 1.86 -14.99
C THR A 51 17.99 2.74 -15.40
N ASN A 52 17.84 4.06 -15.31
CA ASN A 52 18.89 5.03 -15.67
C ASN A 52 19.83 5.38 -14.50
N LEU A 53 19.57 4.87 -13.28
CA LEU A 53 20.45 5.07 -12.14
C LEU A 53 21.49 3.96 -12.06
N GLU A 54 22.76 4.33 -11.85
CA GLU A 54 23.83 3.36 -11.59
C GLU A 54 23.66 2.62 -10.26
N LYS A 55 22.93 3.23 -9.31
CA LYS A 55 22.62 2.67 -7.99
C LYS A 55 21.12 2.51 -7.79
N PRO A 56 20.68 1.60 -6.90
CA PRO A 56 19.26 1.44 -6.60
C PRO A 56 18.61 2.71 -6.06
N LEU A 57 17.37 2.97 -6.48
CA LEU A 57 16.52 4.00 -5.90
C LEU A 57 15.95 3.50 -4.57
N VAL A 58 16.36 4.11 -3.47
CA VAL A 58 15.94 3.70 -2.12
C VAL A 58 14.85 4.63 -1.57
N PHE A 59 13.69 4.06 -1.26
CA PHE A 59 12.62 4.73 -0.52
C PHE A 59 12.67 4.32 0.95
N ILE A 60 12.88 5.29 1.84
CA ILE A 60 12.85 5.06 3.29
C ILE A 60 11.53 5.61 3.82
N ILE A 61 10.71 4.72 4.40
CA ILE A 61 9.44 5.05 5.03
C ILE A 61 9.64 4.89 6.54
N ASP A 62 9.75 6.02 7.22
CA ASP A 62 9.99 6.05 8.67
C ASP A 62 8.68 6.16 9.47
N GLU A 63 8.71 5.65 10.70
CA GLU A 63 7.65 5.75 11.71
C GLU A 63 6.27 5.23 11.26
N LEU A 64 6.24 4.13 10.49
CA LEU A 64 5.02 3.58 9.91
C LEU A 64 3.95 3.21 10.95
N ASP A 65 4.37 2.75 12.13
CA ASP A 65 3.50 2.41 13.26
C ASP A 65 2.94 3.63 14.02
N ARG A 66 3.47 4.85 13.77
CA ARG A 66 2.93 6.11 14.33
C ARG A 66 1.82 6.73 13.50
N CYS A 67 1.59 6.21 12.31
CA CYS A 67 0.47 6.64 11.49
C CYS A 67 -0.87 6.24 12.13
N ARG A 68 -1.95 6.91 11.71
CA ARG A 68 -3.31 6.42 12.02
C ARG A 68 -3.42 4.96 11.55
N PRO A 69 -4.01 4.04 12.35
CA PRO A 69 -4.04 2.61 12.03
C PRO A 69 -4.54 2.27 10.62
N ASP A 70 -5.54 3.00 10.12
CA ASP A 70 -6.05 2.82 8.77
C ASP A 70 -5.11 3.33 7.68
N PHE A 71 -4.28 4.33 7.99
CA PHE A 71 -3.33 4.90 7.04
C PHE A 71 -2.12 3.98 6.84
N SER A 72 -1.53 3.45 7.91
CA SER A 72 -0.35 2.56 7.82
C SER A 72 -0.64 1.33 6.97
N ILE A 73 -1.80 0.68 7.19
CA ILE A 73 -2.24 -0.47 6.39
C ILE A 73 -2.41 -0.09 4.91
N ARG A 74 -3.14 0.99 4.62
CA ARG A 74 -3.37 1.44 3.24
C ARG A 74 -2.07 1.84 2.54
N LEU A 75 -1.12 2.43 3.25
CA LEU A 75 0.16 2.82 2.68
C LEU A 75 0.92 1.58 2.20
N ILE A 76 1.05 0.56 3.04
CA ILE A 76 1.72 -0.71 2.69
C ILE A 76 1.01 -1.39 1.51
N GLU A 77 -0.32 -1.44 1.54
CA GLU A 77 -1.13 -2.00 0.46
C GLU A 77 -0.97 -1.26 -0.87
N ARG A 78 -0.67 0.05 -0.83
CA ARG A 78 -0.44 0.85 -2.04
C ARG A 78 0.98 0.73 -2.55
N ILE A 79 1.99 0.80 -1.68
CA ILE A 79 3.40 0.72 -2.10
C ILE A 79 3.76 -0.65 -2.67
N LYS A 80 3.03 -1.72 -2.29
CA LYS A 80 3.23 -3.08 -2.83
C LYS A 80 3.28 -3.14 -4.35
N HIS A 81 2.54 -2.25 -5.00
CA HIS A 81 2.46 -2.22 -6.45
C HIS A 81 3.80 -1.84 -7.10
N PHE A 82 4.73 -1.23 -6.37
CA PHE A 82 6.03 -0.79 -6.87
C PHE A 82 7.17 -1.75 -6.52
N PHE A 83 6.92 -2.83 -5.77
CA PHE A 83 7.97 -3.77 -5.34
C PHE A 83 8.59 -4.55 -6.51
N ASP A 84 7.81 -4.78 -7.58
CA ASP A 84 8.29 -5.52 -8.76
C ASP A 84 9.10 -4.65 -9.74
N ILE A 85 9.37 -3.38 -9.42
CA ILE A 85 10.18 -2.51 -10.26
C ILE A 85 11.67 -2.79 -9.98
N PRO A 86 12.45 -3.27 -10.96
CA PRO A 86 13.87 -3.52 -10.76
C PRO A 86 14.61 -2.25 -10.34
N ASN A 87 15.68 -2.41 -9.56
CA ASN A 87 16.51 -1.30 -9.09
C ASN A 87 15.79 -0.30 -8.16
N ILE A 88 14.66 -0.70 -7.56
CA ILE A 88 14.00 0.04 -6.47
C ILE A 88 14.04 -0.78 -5.19
N ILE A 89 14.32 -0.13 -4.06
CA ILE A 89 14.38 -0.74 -2.74
C ILE A 89 13.50 0.05 -1.78
N PHE A 90 12.64 -0.63 -1.03
CA PHE A 90 11.85 -0.02 0.04
C PHE A 90 12.40 -0.45 1.40
N VAL A 91 12.69 0.54 2.25
CA VAL A 91 13.10 0.35 3.64
C VAL A 91 11.98 0.86 4.54
N LEU A 92 11.30 -0.06 5.22
CA LEU A 92 10.24 0.25 6.16
C LEU A 92 10.78 0.24 7.58
N VAL A 93 10.75 1.39 8.26
CA VAL A 93 11.17 1.52 9.66
C VAL A 93 9.93 1.60 10.54
N MET A 94 9.83 0.67 11.49
CA MET A 94 8.60 0.47 12.25
C MET A 94 8.79 -0.43 13.48
N ASP A 95 7.90 -0.29 14.46
CA ASP A 95 7.64 -1.37 15.42
C ASP A 95 6.75 -2.45 14.78
N LYS A 96 7.37 -3.58 14.42
CA LYS A 96 6.68 -4.74 13.82
C LYS A 96 5.53 -5.24 14.69
N THR A 97 5.68 -5.23 16.01
CA THR A 97 4.65 -5.73 16.94
C THR A 97 3.43 -4.83 16.93
N GLN A 98 3.64 -3.51 16.97
CA GLN A 98 2.53 -2.54 16.96
C GLN A 98 1.75 -2.60 15.65
N LEU A 99 2.43 -2.65 14.51
CA LEU A 99 1.72 -2.75 13.24
C LEU A 99 0.99 -4.08 13.08
N THR A 100 1.57 -5.19 13.56
CA THR A 100 0.88 -6.48 13.58
C THR A 100 -0.42 -6.39 14.38
N ASN A 101 -0.39 -5.78 15.56
CA ASN A 101 -1.60 -5.56 16.36
C ASN A 101 -2.66 -4.70 15.64
N VAL A 102 -2.23 -3.69 14.89
CA VAL A 102 -3.11 -2.86 14.06
C VAL A 102 -3.78 -3.69 12.97
N ILE A 103 -3.05 -4.58 12.30
CA ILE A 103 -3.59 -5.50 11.28
C ILE A 103 -4.58 -6.48 11.90
N CYS A 104 -4.21 -7.11 13.02
CA CYS A 104 -5.07 -8.03 13.76
C CYS A 104 -6.39 -7.36 14.15
N HIS A 105 -6.32 -6.13 14.68
CA HIS A 105 -7.52 -5.37 15.04
C HIS A 105 -8.38 -5.02 13.83
N LYS A 106 -7.76 -4.61 12.70
CA LYS A 106 -8.48 -4.21 11.49
C LYS A 106 -9.25 -5.36 10.85
N TYR A 107 -8.64 -6.54 10.79
CA TYR A 107 -9.16 -7.68 10.03
C TYR A 107 -9.72 -8.82 10.91
N GLY A 108 -9.61 -8.70 12.24
CA GLY A 108 -10.03 -9.76 13.18
C GLY A 108 -9.12 -10.98 13.15
N TYR A 109 -7.85 -10.80 12.77
CA TYR A 109 -6.86 -11.88 12.72
C TYR A 109 -6.27 -12.15 14.10
N ASP A 110 -5.82 -13.40 14.30
CA ASP A 110 -4.90 -13.69 15.38
C ASP A 110 -3.49 -13.16 15.05
N ASN A 111 -2.60 -13.18 16.04
CA ASN A 111 -1.25 -12.63 15.89
C ASN A 111 -0.47 -13.32 14.76
N LYS A 112 -0.58 -14.65 14.64
CA LYS A 112 0.14 -15.43 13.63
C LYS A 112 -0.29 -15.01 12.22
N VAL A 113 -1.59 -14.91 11.96
CA VAL A 113 -2.12 -14.47 10.66
C VAL A 113 -1.78 -13.01 10.39
N GLY A 114 -1.70 -12.17 11.43
CA GLY A 114 -1.21 -10.80 11.32
C GLY A 114 0.26 -10.71 10.88
N GLU A 115 1.12 -11.58 11.40
CA GLU A 115 2.53 -11.67 10.96
C GLU A 115 2.62 -12.16 9.51
N GLU A 116 1.90 -13.22 9.15
CA GLU A 116 1.83 -13.75 7.78
C GLU A 116 1.30 -12.71 6.77
N TYR A 117 0.45 -11.77 7.24
CA TYR A 117 0.00 -10.65 6.41
C TYR A 117 1.16 -9.71 6.06
N LEU A 118 2.02 -9.38 7.01
CA LEU A 118 3.17 -8.50 6.80
C LEU A 118 4.21 -9.13 5.87
N ASP A 119 4.37 -10.45 5.93
CA ASP A 119 5.32 -11.19 5.08
C ASP A 119 4.97 -11.08 3.57
N LYS A 120 3.74 -10.68 3.21
CA LYS A 120 3.37 -10.36 1.83
C LYS A 120 4.04 -9.08 1.29
N PHE A 121 4.62 -8.28 2.17
CA PHE A 121 5.17 -6.97 1.84
C PHE A 121 6.64 -6.81 2.24
N ILE A 122 7.16 -7.72 3.06
CA ILE A 122 8.49 -7.61 3.66
C ILE A 122 9.28 -8.85 3.25
N ASP A 123 10.24 -8.67 2.35
CA ASP A 123 11.11 -9.76 1.90
C ASP A 123 12.02 -10.28 3.02
N PHE A 124 12.52 -9.37 3.86
CA PHE A 124 13.32 -9.69 5.04
C PHE A 124 13.20 -8.60 6.11
N THR A 125 13.49 -8.95 7.36
CA THR A 125 13.42 -8.01 8.50
C THR A 125 14.78 -7.90 9.19
N ILE A 126 15.19 -6.67 9.51
CA ILE A 126 16.35 -6.40 10.35
C ILE A 126 15.86 -6.00 11.75
N ALA A 127 16.12 -6.86 12.73
CA ALA A 127 15.83 -6.53 14.12
C ALA A 127 16.96 -5.66 14.71
N LEU A 128 16.66 -4.41 15.03
CA LEU A 128 17.58 -3.49 15.73
C LEU A 128 17.61 -3.77 17.25
N LYS A 129 17.86 -5.02 17.65
CA LYS A 129 17.97 -5.40 19.08
C LYS A 129 19.43 -5.40 19.50
N THR A 130 19.79 -4.59 20.50
CA THR A 130 21.08 -4.73 21.19
C THR A 130 21.00 -4.35 22.67
N ASN A 131 21.58 -5.19 23.52
CA ASN A 131 21.73 -4.97 24.96
C ASN A 131 23.10 -4.37 25.32
N GLU A 132 23.90 -3.95 24.33
CA GLU A 132 25.29 -3.51 24.54
C GLU A 132 25.47 -1.99 24.39
N SER A 133 26.56 -1.48 24.97
CA SER A 133 26.89 -0.06 25.11
C SER A 133 27.24 0.68 23.81
N ASN A 134 27.69 -0.01 22.76
CA ASN A 134 28.05 0.59 21.46
C ASN A 134 27.00 0.30 20.37
N LYS A 135 25.80 0.87 20.52
CA LYS A 135 24.64 0.58 19.64
C LYS A 135 24.83 1.04 18.20
N LYS A 136 25.32 2.26 18.00
CA LYS A 136 25.34 2.95 16.69
C LYS A 136 26.27 2.26 15.68
N GLU A 137 27.52 2.03 16.04
CA GLU A 137 28.51 1.36 15.18
C GLU A 137 28.08 -0.05 14.77
N LYS A 138 27.37 -0.75 15.66
CA LYS A 138 26.90 -2.11 15.39
C LYS A 138 25.70 -2.13 14.45
N TYR A 139 24.75 -1.20 14.59
CA TYR A 139 23.62 -1.09 13.65
C TYR A 139 24.09 -0.71 12.25
N GLU A 140 25.00 0.26 12.16
CA GLU A 140 25.61 0.65 10.89
C GLU A 140 26.26 -0.57 10.23
N LYS A 141 27.06 -1.34 10.97
CA LYS A 141 27.68 -2.56 10.45
C LYS A 141 26.66 -3.61 10.00
N ILE A 142 25.63 -3.90 10.81
CA ILE A 142 24.58 -4.88 10.46
C ILE A 142 23.85 -4.45 9.19
N ILE A 143 23.49 -3.18 9.08
CA ILE A 143 22.78 -2.63 7.92
C ILE A 143 23.69 -2.67 6.70
N ILE A 144 24.94 -2.22 6.80
CA ILE A 144 25.90 -2.25 5.69
C ILE A 144 26.16 -3.67 5.20
N ASP A 145 26.41 -4.61 6.11
CA ASP A 145 26.67 -6.01 5.75
C ASP A 145 25.46 -6.61 5.02
N MET A 146 24.24 -6.24 5.42
CA MET A 146 23.02 -6.71 4.74
C MET A 146 22.78 -6.02 3.40
N LEU A 147 22.97 -4.71 3.31
CA LEU A 147 22.86 -3.94 2.07
C LEU A 147 23.84 -4.46 1.01
N LYS A 148 25.08 -4.78 1.41
CA LYS A 148 26.06 -5.43 0.53
C LYS A 148 25.60 -6.79 0.04
N ASN A 149 25.01 -7.62 0.91
CA ASN A 149 24.46 -8.92 0.50
C ASN A 149 23.29 -8.78 -0.50
N LEU A 150 22.65 -7.62 -0.55
CA LEU A 150 21.57 -7.27 -1.48
C LEU A 150 22.08 -6.53 -2.74
N GLY A 151 23.39 -6.36 -2.89
CA GLY A 151 23.99 -5.64 -4.02
C GLY A 151 23.85 -4.12 -3.95
N VAL A 152 23.66 -3.57 -2.75
CA VAL A 152 23.62 -2.12 -2.50
C VAL A 152 24.98 -1.70 -1.95
N ASP A 153 25.81 -1.10 -2.81
CA ASP A 153 27.19 -0.67 -2.50
C ASP A 153 27.30 0.77 -1.96
#